data_AF-A0A252F2M9-F1
#
_entry.id   AF-A0A252F2M9-F1
#
_cell.length_a   1.000
_cell.length_b   1.000
_cell.length_c   1.000
_cell.angle_alpha   90.00
_cell.angle_beta   90.00
_cell.angle_gamma   90.00
#
_symmetry.space_group_name_H-M   'P 1'
#
loop_
_entity.id
_entity.type
_entity.pdbx_description
1 polymer ?
#
loop_
_entity_poly.entity_id
_entity_poly.type
_entity_poly.pdbx_seq_one_letter_code
_entity_poly.pdbx_strand_id
1 'polypeptide(L)'
;MRNKITKRLGSLFLSAALLLPAAAGAFAVEPQAQIGTTQYTTLWEALEKVQDGQTIEILRDISNEELTLFCSCEASFNITIDLNDHTIYESTTNSPGFSYIAGGGSVAPKVTIRDGTIRCTSKATVGSPYASGIWVESMDRTCRPVLVLDNMTISSANDAGVNCIDAQVNVMGAAISAYDDAIYAQDGPVYIQAGNFYTPNDVSKNGALVAKNKATISMTAQDGIIRPENWQQQKSTLVRAIWFKDVRPYDWFYDKVYDMTRRGLISGKNSWTFGSLDSITRAEAVTLLAAASGQDVSKYSASAMFYDVDPNSWYNHYIGWAVSNGIANGYGYGAFGPNDTITREQLAVMLYSYQNKIMKKDVVETVTPSEMPDADQISDWAQTAMDAMMREGIISGDLGQDDVVRINPQAEATRAQAACMLYQLLALA
;
A
#
# COMPACT_ATOMS: atom_id res chain seq x y z
N MET A 1 -14.46 32.76 -34.46
CA MET A 1 -13.93 34.01 -33.87
C MET A 1 -13.30 33.63 -32.53
N ARG A 2 -12.03 33.19 -32.52
CA ARG A 2 -10.83 33.91 -32.03
C ARG A 2 -10.92 34.46 -30.58
N ASN A 3 -10.03 33.92 -29.72
CA ASN A 3 -9.35 34.54 -28.56
C ASN A 3 -10.17 34.69 -27.24
N LYS A 4 -9.64 34.47 -26.02
CA LYS A 4 -8.27 34.64 -25.49
C LYS A 4 -8.14 33.94 -24.11
N ILE A 5 -7.04 33.22 -23.89
CA ILE A 5 -6.45 32.96 -22.56
C ILE A 5 -5.54 34.15 -22.24
N THR A 6 -5.70 34.80 -21.10
CA THR A 6 -4.88 35.95 -20.68
C THR A 6 -3.59 35.52 -20.00
N LYS A 7 -2.45 35.77 -20.65
CA LYS A 7 -1.10 35.81 -20.05
C LYS A 7 -0.81 37.23 -19.52
N ARG A 8 -0.23 37.36 -18.32
CA ARG A 8 0.47 38.57 -17.89
C ARG A 8 1.99 38.33 -18.00
N LEU A 9 2.65 39.06 -18.91
CA LEU A 9 4.10 39.25 -18.92
C LEU A 9 4.44 40.58 -18.24
N GLY A 10 5.43 40.57 -17.37
CA GLY A 10 6.16 41.77 -16.95
C GLY A 10 7.60 41.68 -17.47
N SER A 11 7.97 42.61 -18.35
CA SER A 11 9.33 42.79 -18.87
C SER A 11 9.93 44.07 -18.30
N LEU A 12 11.22 44.06 -17.90
CA LEU A 12 12.03 45.27 -17.77
C LEU A 12 13.50 45.00 -18.16
N PHE A 13 14.06 45.99 -18.86
CA PHE A 13 15.31 46.04 -19.62
C PHE A 13 16.60 45.99 -18.79
N LEU A 14 17.71 45.50 -19.39
CA LEU A 14 18.95 46.29 -19.56
C LEU A 14 19.91 45.70 -20.61
N SER A 15 20.66 46.57 -21.28
CA SER A 15 21.55 46.30 -22.43
C SER A 15 23.04 46.26 -22.03
N ALA A 16 23.78 45.42 -22.78
CA ALA A 16 25.20 45.46 -23.16
C ALA A 16 26.31 45.15 -22.13
N ALA A 17 27.00 44.01 -22.37
CA ALA A 17 28.46 43.94 -22.41
C ALA A 17 28.91 42.77 -23.32
N LEU A 18 29.74 43.08 -24.32
CA LEU A 18 30.50 42.14 -25.15
C LEU A 18 31.71 41.63 -24.33
N LEU A 19 32.04 40.32 -24.36
CA LEU A 19 33.40 39.77 -24.61
C LEU A 19 33.50 38.23 -24.37
N LEU A 20 33.99 37.54 -25.42
CA LEU A 20 34.62 36.20 -25.53
C LEU A 20 33.75 34.91 -25.56
N PRO A 21 33.99 33.98 -26.51
CA PRO A 21 33.32 32.70 -26.56
C PRO A 21 34.09 31.68 -25.71
N ALA A 22 33.63 31.46 -24.47
CA ALA A 22 33.87 30.20 -23.80
C ALA A 22 32.76 29.24 -24.25
N ALA A 23 33.12 28.18 -24.96
CA ALA A 23 32.23 27.06 -25.21
C ALA A 23 31.90 26.38 -23.87
N ALA A 24 30.92 26.92 -23.16
CA ALA A 24 30.22 26.19 -22.12
C ALA A 24 29.44 25.10 -22.85
N GLY A 25 29.87 23.85 -22.74
CA GLY A 25 29.01 22.72 -23.04
C GLY A 25 27.75 22.89 -22.21
N ALA A 26 26.63 23.20 -22.85
CA ALA A 26 25.34 23.14 -22.21
C ALA A 26 25.15 21.69 -21.79
N PHE A 27 25.38 21.39 -20.51
CA PHE A 27 24.91 20.12 -19.93
C PHE A 27 23.41 20.11 -20.18
N ALA A 28 22.94 19.21 -21.05
CA ALA A 28 21.52 19.03 -21.27
C ALA A 28 20.89 18.72 -19.91
N VAL A 29 19.95 19.56 -19.47
CA VAL A 29 19.22 19.31 -18.24
C VAL A 29 18.42 18.03 -18.47
N GLU A 30 18.71 17.00 -17.68
CA GLU A 30 17.99 15.73 -17.79
C GLU A 30 16.50 15.96 -17.51
N PRO A 31 15.60 15.33 -18.28
CA PRO A 31 14.17 15.54 -18.15
C PRO A 31 13.66 15.05 -16.80
N GLN A 32 12.72 15.79 -16.23
CA GLN A 32 12.07 15.41 -14.98
C GLN A 32 10.83 14.54 -15.20
N ALA A 33 10.16 14.70 -16.33
CA ALA A 33 8.87 14.08 -16.58
C ALA A 33 8.68 13.71 -18.05
N GLN A 34 7.78 12.77 -18.33
CA GLN A 34 7.35 12.45 -19.69
C GLN A 34 5.85 12.18 -19.78
N ILE A 35 5.30 12.37 -20.99
CA ILE A 35 3.95 11.96 -21.36
C ILE A 35 4.06 11.12 -22.63
N GLY A 36 3.76 9.83 -22.51
CA GLY A 36 4.10 8.86 -23.56
C GLY A 36 5.60 8.88 -23.84
N THR A 37 5.99 9.18 -25.07
CA THR A 37 7.41 9.27 -25.46
C THR A 37 7.98 10.70 -25.44
N THR A 38 7.17 11.71 -25.07
CA THR A 38 7.61 13.11 -25.06
C THR A 38 8.15 13.47 -23.69
N GLN A 39 9.42 13.89 -23.63
CA GLN A 39 10.10 14.27 -22.40
C GLN A 39 10.05 15.79 -22.18
N TYR A 40 9.97 16.18 -20.91
CA TYR A 40 9.89 17.57 -20.45
C TYR A 40 11.00 17.85 -19.46
N THR A 41 11.57 19.06 -19.55
CA THR A 41 12.71 19.45 -18.72
C THR A 41 12.27 19.59 -17.26
N THR A 42 11.05 20.07 -17.04
CA THR A 42 10.45 20.21 -15.71
C THR A 42 9.10 19.52 -15.64
N LEU A 43 8.67 19.15 -14.43
CA LEU A 43 7.30 18.68 -14.21
C LEU A 43 6.28 19.78 -14.54
N TRP A 44 6.60 21.04 -14.27
CA TRP A 44 5.76 22.17 -14.67
C TRP A 44 5.45 22.17 -16.19
N GLU A 45 6.47 21.97 -17.03
CA GLU A 45 6.29 21.89 -18.48
C GLU A 45 5.37 20.72 -18.88
N ALA A 46 5.48 19.57 -18.22
CA ALA A 46 4.59 18.45 -18.46
C ALA A 46 3.14 18.76 -18.05
N LEU A 47 2.95 19.38 -16.88
CA LEU A 47 1.62 19.81 -16.38
C LEU A 47 0.95 20.82 -17.32
N GLU A 48 1.71 21.69 -18.00
CA GLU A 48 1.18 22.61 -19.00
C GLU A 48 0.72 21.92 -20.31
N LYS A 49 1.15 20.67 -20.54
CA LYS A 49 0.95 19.95 -21.81
C LYS A 49 0.04 18.74 -21.71
N VAL A 50 -0.13 18.19 -20.52
CA VAL A 50 -0.97 17.03 -20.28
C VAL A 50 -2.42 17.28 -20.70
N GLN A 51 -3.02 16.27 -21.31
CA GLN A 51 -4.40 16.27 -21.78
C GLN A 51 -5.25 15.28 -20.97
N ASP A 52 -6.57 15.41 -21.07
CA ASP A 52 -7.52 14.49 -20.43
C ASP A 52 -7.18 13.02 -20.78
N GLY A 53 -7.17 12.16 -19.77
CA GLY A 53 -6.82 10.75 -19.84
C GLY A 53 -5.32 10.42 -19.83
N GLN A 54 -4.42 11.41 -19.91
CA GLN A 54 -2.99 11.14 -20.00
C GLN A 54 -2.32 10.94 -18.63
N THR A 55 -1.17 10.26 -18.68
CA THR A 55 -0.29 10.05 -17.52
C THR A 55 1.00 10.84 -17.72
N ILE A 56 1.40 11.59 -16.70
CA ILE A 56 2.74 12.14 -16.54
C ILE A 56 3.54 11.12 -15.72
N GLU A 57 4.65 10.64 -16.25
CA GLU A 57 5.58 9.77 -15.52
C GLU A 57 6.79 10.60 -15.08
N ILE A 58 7.12 10.54 -13.79
CA ILE A 58 8.32 11.17 -13.24
C ILE A 58 9.54 10.28 -13.53
N LEU A 59 10.64 10.91 -13.96
CA LEU A 59 11.85 10.21 -14.40
C LEU A 59 13.00 10.28 -13.39
N ARG A 60 12.86 11.13 -12.37
CA ARG A 60 13.86 11.39 -11.34
C ARG A 60 13.25 12.14 -10.18
N ASP A 61 13.94 12.15 -9.04
CA ASP A 61 13.59 13.02 -7.92
C ASP A 61 13.60 14.50 -8.35
N ILE A 62 12.59 15.24 -7.87
CA ILE A 62 12.38 16.67 -8.15
C ILE A 62 12.53 17.43 -6.84
N SER A 63 13.13 18.63 -6.87
CA SER A 63 13.35 19.42 -5.65
C SER A 63 13.19 20.92 -5.90
N ASN A 64 12.59 21.62 -4.93
CA ASN A 64 12.46 23.08 -4.89
C ASN A 64 11.69 23.69 -6.07
N GLU A 65 10.67 22.99 -6.55
CA GLU A 65 9.73 23.52 -7.53
C GLU A 65 8.35 23.69 -6.88
N GLU A 66 7.83 24.92 -6.90
CA GLU A 66 6.45 25.18 -6.47
C GLU A 66 5.49 24.63 -7.53
N LEU A 67 4.85 23.50 -7.22
CA LEU A 67 4.01 22.78 -8.16
C LEU A 67 2.54 23.10 -7.90
N THR A 68 1.97 23.99 -8.72
CA THR A 68 0.53 24.32 -8.66
C THR A 68 -0.18 23.98 -9.97
N LEU A 69 -1.03 22.96 -9.93
CA LEU A 69 -1.92 22.64 -11.03
C LEU A 69 -3.25 23.39 -10.89
N PHE A 70 -3.55 24.25 -11.86
CA PHE A 70 -4.84 24.90 -12.01
C PHE A 70 -5.68 24.21 -13.09
N CYS A 71 -6.90 23.78 -12.75
CA CYS A 71 -7.81 23.15 -13.69
C CYS A 71 -9.13 23.94 -13.81
N SER A 72 -9.55 24.19 -15.04
CA SER A 72 -10.91 24.69 -15.32
C SER A 72 -11.91 23.53 -15.25
N CYS A 73 -13.05 23.76 -14.62
CA CYS A 73 -14.15 22.80 -14.49
C CYS A 73 -15.17 22.86 -15.63
N GLU A 74 -14.75 23.36 -16.79
CA GLU A 74 -15.60 23.53 -17.99
C GLU A 74 -15.77 22.22 -18.78
N ALA A 75 -14.83 21.29 -18.65
CA ALA A 75 -14.82 19.99 -19.34
C ALA A 75 -14.14 18.92 -18.47
N SER A 76 -14.24 17.64 -18.86
CA SER A 76 -13.50 16.58 -18.18
C SER A 76 -12.00 16.81 -18.32
N PHE A 77 -11.31 16.71 -17.19
CA PHE A 77 -9.86 16.77 -17.15
C PHE A 77 -9.39 15.80 -16.07
N ASN A 78 -9.06 14.59 -16.51
CA ASN A 78 -8.67 13.45 -15.69
C ASN A 78 -7.24 13.08 -16.04
N ILE A 79 -6.29 13.37 -15.17
CA ILE A 79 -4.89 13.03 -15.41
C ILE A 79 -4.34 12.13 -14.31
N THR A 80 -3.26 11.44 -14.62
CA THR A 80 -2.46 10.70 -13.65
C THR A 80 -1.06 11.29 -13.58
N ILE A 81 -0.53 11.49 -12.39
CA ILE A 81 0.86 11.80 -12.11
C ILE A 81 1.44 10.56 -11.43
N ASP A 82 2.16 9.76 -12.20
CA ASP A 82 2.88 8.58 -11.74
C ASP A 82 4.28 9.01 -11.30
N LEU A 83 4.54 8.96 -10.00
CA LEU A 83 5.82 9.34 -9.43
C LEU A 83 6.91 8.29 -9.71
N ASN A 84 6.55 7.09 -10.17
CA ASN A 84 7.48 6.03 -10.56
C ASN A 84 8.59 5.79 -9.53
N ASP A 85 8.19 5.63 -8.27
CA ASP A 85 9.00 5.49 -7.06
C ASP A 85 9.91 6.68 -6.71
N HIS A 86 9.82 7.79 -7.46
CA HIS A 86 10.58 9.01 -7.18
C HIS A 86 9.93 9.88 -6.10
N THR A 87 10.73 10.83 -5.61
CA THR A 87 10.31 11.79 -4.61
C THR A 87 10.27 13.21 -5.16
N ILE A 88 9.17 13.91 -4.93
CA ILE A 88 9.06 15.36 -5.05
C ILE A 88 9.34 15.97 -3.67
N TYR A 89 10.42 16.76 -3.59
CA TYR A 89 10.84 17.47 -2.39
C TYR A 89 10.50 18.96 -2.49
N GLU A 90 9.65 19.43 -1.60
CA GLU A 90 9.38 20.86 -1.45
C GLU A 90 10.01 21.37 -0.15
N SER A 91 10.76 22.48 -0.25
CA SER A 91 11.40 23.12 0.90
C SER A 91 11.28 24.65 0.89
N THR A 92 10.65 25.22 -0.14
CA THR A 92 10.36 26.65 -0.23
C THR A 92 9.43 27.08 0.89
N THR A 93 9.64 28.30 1.39
CA THR A 93 8.90 28.86 2.53
C THR A 93 7.45 29.12 2.13
N ASN A 94 6.50 28.61 2.91
CA ASN A 94 5.06 28.78 2.69
C ASN A 94 4.54 28.25 1.35
N SER A 95 5.11 27.14 0.86
CA SER A 95 4.56 26.41 -0.27
C SER A 95 4.20 24.97 0.12
N PRO A 96 3.04 24.45 -0.32
CA PRO A 96 2.73 23.04 -0.18
C PRO A 96 3.58 22.22 -1.16
N GLY A 97 3.76 20.93 -0.87
CA GLY A 97 4.49 20.03 -1.77
C GLY A 97 3.86 19.87 -3.15
N PHE A 98 2.53 20.00 -3.21
CA PHE A 98 1.77 20.08 -4.44
C PHE A 98 0.43 20.80 -4.19
N SER A 99 0.05 21.71 -5.08
CA SER A 99 -1.26 22.37 -5.07
C SER A 99 -2.11 21.91 -6.24
N TYR A 100 -3.34 21.51 -5.98
CA TYR A 100 -4.35 21.23 -6.99
C TYR A 100 -5.57 22.11 -6.78
N ILE A 101 -5.79 23.02 -7.72
CA ILE A 101 -6.80 24.06 -7.58
C ILE A 101 -7.74 24.00 -8.77
N ALA A 102 -9.05 23.98 -8.51
CA ALA A 102 -10.05 23.94 -9.57
C ALA A 102 -11.16 24.99 -9.41
N GLY A 103 -11.78 25.38 -10.51
CA GLY A 103 -12.90 26.32 -10.55
C GLY A 103 -13.43 26.56 -11.97
N GLY A 104 -14.47 27.38 -12.09
CA GLY A 104 -14.96 27.90 -13.37
C GLY A 104 -15.92 26.99 -14.13
N GLY A 105 -16.70 26.13 -13.45
CA GLY A 105 -17.66 25.26 -14.15
C GLY A 105 -18.33 24.21 -13.26
N SER A 106 -18.91 23.17 -13.85
CA SER A 106 -19.69 22.14 -13.12
C SER A 106 -19.16 20.72 -13.28
N VAL A 107 -18.17 20.51 -14.16
CA VAL A 107 -17.54 19.20 -14.38
C VAL A 107 -16.34 19.09 -13.46
N ALA A 108 -16.35 18.10 -12.57
CA ALA A 108 -15.26 17.88 -11.61
C ALA A 108 -14.01 17.30 -12.31
N PRO A 109 -12.87 18.01 -12.31
CA PRO A 109 -11.61 17.45 -12.76
C PRO A 109 -11.08 16.42 -11.75
N LYS A 110 -10.34 15.43 -12.24
CA LYS A 110 -9.74 14.36 -11.42
C LYS A 110 -8.23 14.32 -11.61
N VAL A 111 -7.50 14.35 -10.51
CA VAL A 111 -6.04 14.14 -10.52
C VAL A 111 -5.75 12.91 -9.69
N THR A 112 -5.10 11.92 -10.29
CA THR A 112 -4.57 10.76 -9.58
C THR A 112 -3.08 10.96 -9.39
N ILE A 113 -2.57 10.86 -8.17
CA ILE A 113 -1.12 10.85 -7.90
C ILE A 113 -0.79 9.48 -7.34
N ARG A 114 0.22 8.82 -7.91
CA ARG A 114 0.55 7.45 -7.53
C ARG A 114 2.02 7.11 -7.48
N ASP A 115 2.32 5.99 -6.82
CA ASP A 115 3.59 5.26 -6.92
C ASP A 115 4.83 6.13 -6.62
N GLY A 116 4.95 6.69 -5.40
CA GLY A 116 6.15 7.44 -4.99
C GLY A 116 5.92 8.32 -3.77
N THR A 117 6.70 9.39 -3.62
CA THR A 117 6.66 10.24 -2.41
C THR A 117 6.50 11.72 -2.73
N ILE A 118 5.60 12.41 -2.01
CA ILE A 118 5.61 13.86 -1.87
C ILE A 118 6.09 14.22 -0.46
N ARG A 119 7.20 14.94 -0.37
CA ARG A 119 7.82 15.35 0.90
C ARG A 119 7.88 16.87 0.99
N CYS A 120 7.05 17.44 1.86
CA CYS A 120 7.03 18.86 2.17
C CYS A 120 7.79 19.14 3.48
N THR A 121 8.83 19.97 3.35
CA THR A 121 9.69 20.48 4.43
C THR A 121 9.68 22.02 4.48
N SER A 122 8.73 22.65 3.77
CA SER A 122 8.49 24.09 3.70
C SER A 122 8.63 24.76 5.04
N LYS A 123 9.55 25.73 5.16
CA LYS A 123 9.79 26.47 6.43
C LYS A 123 8.66 27.47 6.66
N ALA A 124 7.62 27.06 7.36
CA ALA A 124 6.53 27.94 7.76
C ALA A 124 6.37 27.99 9.28
N THR A 125 5.55 28.93 9.76
CA THR A 125 5.03 28.83 11.12
C THR A 125 4.20 27.56 11.23
N VAL A 126 4.38 26.82 12.32
CA VAL A 126 3.58 25.62 12.63
C VAL A 126 2.09 25.93 12.51
N GLY A 127 1.35 25.09 11.79
CA GLY A 127 -0.08 25.28 11.50
C GLY A 127 -0.37 26.22 10.32
N SER A 128 0.65 26.65 9.56
CA SER A 128 0.44 27.37 8.29
C SER A 128 -0.04 26.38 7.24
N PRO A 129 -1.24 26.57 6.67
CA PRO A 129 -1.81 25.56 5.80
C PRO A 129 -1.08 25.48 4.44
N TYR A 130 -0.27 26.51 4.14
CA TYR A 130 0.67 26.56 3.01
C TYR A 130 1.96 25.77 3.23
N ALA A 131 2.11 25.02 4.32
CA ALA A 131 3.21 24.07 4.49
C ALA A 131 2.70 22.63 4.61
N SER A 132 1.55 22.37 3.97
CA SER A 132 0.97 21.04 3.86
C SER A 132 1.70 20.19 2.81
N GLY A 133 1.54 18.87 2.88
CA GLY A 133 2.07 17.97 1.86
C GLY A 133 1.39 18.20 0.51
N ILE A 134 0.06 18.14 0.50
CA ILE A 134 -0.78 18.46 -0.66
C ILE A 134 -1.87 19.44 -0.24
N TRP A 135 -2.08 20.48 -1.03
CA TRP A 135 -3.23 21.35 -0.97
C TRP A 135 -4.20 21.04 -2.11
N VAL A 136 -5.47 20.80 -1.81
CA VAL A 136 -6.51 20.68 -2.83
C VAL A 136 -7.71 21.55 -2.51
N GLU A 137 -8.13 22.39 -3.46
CA GLU A 137 -9.27 23.29 -3.25
C GLU A 137 -10.14 23.54 -4.48
N SER A 138 -11.41 23.85 -4.21
CA SER A 138 -12.28 24.57 -5.15
C SER A 138 -12.27 26.07 -4.85
N MET A 139 -11.86 26.90 -5.81
CA MET A 139 -11.77 28.36 -5.64
C MET A 139 -13.14 29.04 -5.57
N ASP A 140 -14.14 28.53 -6.28
CA ASP A 140 -15.43 29.17 -6.45
C ASP A 140 -16.62 28.30 -6.02
N ARG A 141 -16.34 27.08 -5.55
CA ARG A 141 -17.34 26.11 -5.09
C ARG A 141 -18.36 25.71 -6.17
N THR A 142 -18.05 25.99 -7.44
CA THR A 142 -18.92 25.64 -8.57
C THR A 142 -18.72 24.19 -9.02
N CYS A 143 -17.50 23.68 -8.81
CA CYS A 143 -17.10 22.30 -9.03
C CYS A 143 -16.27 21.79 -7.86
N ARG A 144 -16.38 20.50 -7.57
CA ARG A 144 -15.61 19.83 -6.52
C ARG A 144 -14.49 19.01 -7.16
N PRO A 145 -13.22 19.44 -7.13
CA PRO A 145 -12.13 18.65 -7.69
C PRO A 145 -11.98 17.32 -6.94
N VAL A 146 -11.59 16.28 -7.67
CA VAL A 146 -11.34 14.95 -7.11
C VAL A 146 -9.84 14.67 -7.13
N LEU A 147 -9.25 14.48 -5.95
CA LEU A 147 -7.88 14.02 -5.77
C LEU A 147 -7.91 12.53 -5.40
N VAL A 148 -7.16 11.71 -6.14
CA VAL A 148 -6.95 10.29 -5.83
C VAL A 148 -5.50 10.10 -5.41
N LEU A 149 -5.29 9.56 -4.22
CA LEU A 149 -3.99 9.24 -3.65
C LEU A 149 -3.84 7.71 -3.69
N ASP A 150 -3.10 7.22 -4.66
CA ASP A 150 -3.03 5.79 -4.97
C ASP A 150 -1.60 5.27 -4.76
N ASN A 151 -1.40 4.33 -3.85
CA ASN A 151 -0.09 3.73 -3.63
C ASN A 151 1.08 4.74 -3.42
N MET A 152 0.93 5.72 -2.54
CA MET A 152 1.93 6.79 -2.38
C MET A 152 2.23 7.16 -0.93
N THR A 153 3.34 7.86 -0.72
CA THR A 153 3.72 8.42 0.58
C THR A 153 3.62 9.93 0.55
N ILE A 154 3.07 10.50 1.61
CA ILE A 154 3.03 11.95 1.84
C ILE A 154 3.65 12.22 3.20
N SER A 155 4.61 13.13 3.26
CA SER A 155 5.13 13.64 4.53
C SER A 155 5.10 15.16 4.59
N SER A 156 4.55 15.72 5.67
CA SER A 156 4.51 17.16 5.94
C SER A 156 5.16 17.49 7.29
N ALA A 157 6.07 18.46 7.29
CA ALA A 157 6.86 18.80 8.49
C ALA A 157 6.21 19.87 9.39
N ASN A 158 5.23 20.65 8.91
CA ASN A 158 4.74 21.83 9.63
C ASN A 158 3.22 21.95 9.76
N ASP A 159 2.47 21.26 8.91
CA ASP A 159 1.00 21.32 8.89
C ASP A 159 0.43 19.96 8.48
N ALA A 160 -0.70 19.94 7.79
CA ALA A 160 -1.38 18.73 7.39
C ALA A 160 -0.62 17.99 6.27
N GLY A 161 -0.79 16.67 6.21
CA GLY A 161 -0.32 15.87 5.08
C GLY A 161 -1.12 16.24 3.83
N VAL A 162 -2.45 16.27 3.95
CA VAL A 162 -3.37 16.73 2.91
C VAL A 162 -4.34 17.74 3.50
N ASN A 163 -4.39 18.92 2.90
CA ASN A 163 -5.39 19.93 3.18
C ASN A 163 -6.41 19.97 2.04
N CYS A 164 -7.68 19.73 2.35
CA CYS A 164 -8.75 19.55 1.38
C CYS A 164 -9.91 20.51 1.66
N ILE A 165 -10.10 21.52 0.81
CA ILE A 165 -11.12 22.57 0.98
C ILE A 165 -12.13 22.51 -0.17
N ASP A 166 -13.37 22.12 0.13
CA ASP A 166 -14.44 21.92 -0.86
C ASP A 166 -14.02 21.04 -2.05
N ALA A 167 -13.20 20.03 -1.74
CA ALA A 167 -12.72 19.02 -2.67
C ALA A 167 -13.18 17.62 -2.22
N GLN A 168 -12.97 16.63 -3.09
CA GLN A 168 -13.11 15.22 -2.75
C GLN A 168 -11.72 14.58 -2.74
N VAL A 169 -11.43 13.78 -1.70
CA VAL A 169 -10.19 13.00 -1.62
C VAL A 169 -10.52 11.52 -1.54
N ASN A 170 -9.94 10.72 -2.44
CA ASN A 170 -10.02 9.27 -2.41
C ASN A 170 -8.64 8.72 -2.04
N VAL A 171 -8.53 8.02 -0.91
CA VAL A 171 -7.30 7.39 -0.46
C VAL A 171 -7.35 5.90 -0.79
N MET A 172 -6.56 5.50 -1.79
CA MET A 172 -6.46 4.14 -2.34
C MET A 172 -5.09 3.52 -1.98
N GLY A 173 -4.58 3.81 -0.78
CA GLY A 173 -3.30 3.29 -0.30
C GLY A 173 -2.27 4.40 -0.18
N ALA A 174 -2.53 5.37 0.69
CA ALA A 174 -1.55 6.41 0.99
C ALA A 174 -1.03 6.32 2.42
N ALA A 175 0.28 6.48 2.60
CA ALA A 175 0.92 6.58 3.89
C ALA A 175 1.17 8.07 4.15
N ILE A 176 0.40 8.66 5.05
CA ILE A 176 0.40 10.09 5.28
C ILE A 176 0.90 10.35 6.70
N SER A 177 2.10 10.94 6.77
CA SER A 177 2.72 11.39 8.00
C SER A 177 2.74 12.91 8.05
N ALA A 178 2.22 13.50 9.11
CA ALA A 178 2.12 14.95 9.18
C ALA A 178 2.43 15.47 10.60
N TYR A 179 2.73 16.76 10.68
CA TYR A 179 2.95 17.41 11.97
C TYR A 179 1.64 17.64 12.72
N ASP A 180 0.62 18.17 12.04
CA ASP A 180 -0.72 18.41 12.62
C ASP A 180 -1.69 17.29 12.24
N ASP A 181 -2.38 17.41 11.10
CA ASP A 181 -3.37 16.44 10.61
C ASP A 181 -2.83 15.58 9.47
N ALA A 182 -3.09 14.28 9.41
CA ALA A 182 -2.75 13.51 8.22
C ALA A 182 -3.65 13.96 7.05
N ILE A 183 -4.96 14.08 7.31
CA ILE A 183 -5.90 14.71 6.39
C ILE A 183 -6.77 15.70 7.16
N TYR A 184 -6.73 16.96 6.72
CA TYR A 184 -7.70 17.98 7.09
C TYR A 184 -8.67 18.19 5.94
N ALA A 185 -9.96 17.99 6.18
CA ALA A 185 -11.02 18.20 5.20
C ALA A 185 -12.04 19.23 5.70
N GLN A 186 -12.38 20.18 4.84
CA GLN A 186 -13.43 21.16 5.07
C GLN A 186 -14.40 21.15 3.89
N ASP A 187 -15.70 21.08 4.18
CA ASP A 187 -16.77 21.17 3.18
C ASP A 187 -16.69 20.13 2.04
N GLY A 188 -16.10 18.95 2.27
CA GLY A 188 -16.07 17.88 1.27
C GLY A 188 -15.83 16.45 1.75
N PRO A 189 -16.12 15.45 0.91
CA PRO A 189 -16.00 14.05 1.29
C PRO A 189 -14.58 13.52 1.12
N VAL A 190 -14.15 12.73 2.10
CA VAL A 190 -12.96 11.89 2.04
C VAL A 190 -13.40 10.43 2.06
N TYR A 191 -12.98 9.66 1.07
CA TYR A 191 -13.21 8.23 0.99
C TYR A 191 -11.89 7.50 1.18
N ILE A 192 -11.79 6.72 2.24
CA ILE A 192 -10.61 5.94 2.57
C ILE A 192 -10.92 4.47 2.27
N GLN A 193 -10.37 3.98 1.17
CA GLN A 193 -10.31 2.56 0.91
C GLN A 193 -9.12 1.95 1.65
N ALA A 194 -7.98 2.66 1.63
CA ALA A 194 -6.73 2.18 2.21
C ALA A 194 -5.79 3.32 2.59
N GLY A 195 -5.01 3.15 3.66
CA GLY A 195 -4.02 4.13 4.07
C GLY A 195 -3.49 3.92 5.50
N ASN A 196 -2.38 4.59 5.78
CA ASN A 196 -1.77 4.70 7.11
C ASN A 196 -1.65 6.19 7.45
N PHE A 197 -2.23 6.60 8.57
CA PHE A 197 -2.25 8.01 8.97
C PHE A 197 -1.50 8.18 10.30
N TYR A 198 -0.46 9.01 10.30
CA TYR A 198 0.45 9.17 11.44
C TYR A 198 0.71 10.64 11.76
N THR A 199 0.30 11.07 12.96
CA THR A 199 0.45 12.44 13.45
C THR A 199 1.00 12.46 14.88
N PRO A 200 2.31 12.25 15.07
CA PRO A 200 2.90 12.10 16.41
C PRO A 200 2.89 13.39 17.23
N ASN A 201 2.82 14.54 16.55
CA ASN A 201 2.94 15.86 17.15
C ASN A 201 1.65 16.68 17.01
N ASP A 202 0.50 16.06 16.69
CA ASP A 202 -0.79 16.74 16.47
C ASP A 202 -1.01 17.82 17.53
N VAL A 203 -0.88 19.09 17.09
CA VAL A 203 -0.93 20.26 17.97
C VAL A 203 -2.35 20.74 18.17
N SER A 204 -3.25 20.47 17.21
CA SER A 204 -4.64 20.87 17.26
C SER A 204 -5.54 19.90 18.04
N LYS A 205 -5.03 18.70 18.37
CA LYS A 205 -5.65 17.65 19.20
C LYS A 205 -7.01 17.17 18.68
N ASN A 206 -7.22 17.29 17.39
CA ASN A 206 -8.43 16.91 16.66
C ASN A 206 -8.29 15.52 16.00
N GLY A 207 -7.11 14.89 16.06
CA GLY A 207 -6.82 13.55 15.57
C GLY A 207 -6.24 13.54 14.15
N ALA A 208 -5.69 12.41 13.72
CA ALA A 208 -5.01 12.31 12.41
C ALA A 208 -5.91 12.57 11.19
N LEU A 209 -7.23 12.43 11.33
CA LEU A 209 -8.22 12.60 10.27
C LEU A 209 -9.30 13.56 10.75
N VAL A 210 -9.44 14.69 10.07
CA VAL A 210 -10.30 15.79 10.51
C VAL A 210 -11.29 16.15 9.42
N ALA A 211 -12.56 16.26 9.80
CA ALA A 211 -13.60 16.84 8.95
C ALA A 211 -14.29 17.99 9.67
N LYS A 212 -14.32 19.15 9.03
CA LYS A 212 -14.97 20.37 9.50
C LYS A 212 -16.17 20.73 8.63
N ASN A 213 -17.11 21.45 9.22
CA ASN A 213 -18.34 21.90 8.57
C ASN A 213 -19.13 20.72 7.97
N LYS A 214 -19.32 20.72 6.64
CA LYS A 214 -20.07 19.68 5.91
C LYS A 214 -19.19 18.52 5.43
N ALA A 215 -17.91 18.50 5.79
CA ALA A 215 -17.02 17.41 5.39
C ALA A 215 -17.40 16.09 6.05
N THR A 216 -17.15 14.99 5.35
CA THR A 216 -17.42 13.61 5.81
C THR A 216 -16.21 12.74 5.52
N ILE A 217 -15.87 11.81 6.41
CA ILE A 217 -14.86 10.78 6.13
C ILE A 217 -15.56 9.42 6.18
N SER A 218 -15.44 8.66 5.09
CA SER A 218 -16.01 7.31 4.97
C SER A 218 -14.88 6.30 4.76
N MET A 219 -14.94 5.18 5.48
CA MET A 219 -13.97 4.10 5.37
C MET A 219 -14.65 2.83 4.84
N THR A 220 -13.98 2.06 3.98
CA THR A 220 -14.56 0.85 3.37
C THR A 220 -14.49 -0.39 4.27
N ALA A 221 -13.82 -0.32 5.43
CA ALA A 221 -13.98 -1.36 6.45
C ALA A 221 -15.34 -1.17 7.13
N GLN A 222 -16.23 -2.13 6.92
CA GLN A 222 -17.54 -2.19 7.56
C GLN A 222 -17.36 -2.46 9.06
N ASP A 223 -17.03 -1.42 9.81
CA ASP A 223 -17.42 -1.18 11.20
C ASP A 223 -17.01 0.25 11.58
N GLY A 224 -18.00 1.13 11.52
CA GLY A 224 -17.91 2.51 12.02
C GLY A 224 -17.76 3.54 10.91
N ILE A 225 -18.89 4.11 10.48
CA ILE A 225 -18.90 5.53 10.12
C ILE A 225 -18.34 6.27 11.35
N ILE A 226 -17.07 6.68 11.32
CA ILE A 226 -16.55 7.50 12.40
C ILE A 226 -17.16 8.88 12.21
N ARG A 227 -18.15 9.19 13.05
CA ARG A 227 -18.81 10.50 13.07
C ARG A 227 -17.86 11.54 13.67
N PRO A 228 -17.93 12.81 13.26
CA PRO A 228 -17.05 13.89 13.76
C PRO A 228 -16.98 14.01 15.30
N GLU A 229 -18.05 13.61 15.97
CA GLU A 229 -18.21 13.58 17.43
C GLU A 229 -17.33 12.51 18.13
N ASN A 230 -16.87 11.48 17.42
CA ASN A 230 -16.01 10.42 17.97
C ASN A 230 -14.50 10.66 17.74
N TRP A 231 -14.09 11.65 16.94
CA TRP A 231 -12.67 11.93 16.66
C TRP A 231 -11.93 12.60 17.80
N GLN A 232 -12.61 13.45 18.59
CA GLN A 232 -11.98 14.16 19.72
C GLN A 232 -11.53 13.23 20.87
N GLN A 233 -11.92 11.95 20.86
CA GLN A 233 -11.56 10.98 21.89
C GLN A 233 -10.44 10.01 21.48
N GLN A 234 -10.01 10.01 20.22
CA GLN A 234 -8.97 9.11 19.72
C GLN A 234 -7.63 9.82 19.59
N LYS A 235 -6.90 9.92 20.71
CA LYS A 235 -5.48 10.32 20.72
C LYS A 235 -4.68 9.39 19.81
N SER A 236 -4.02 9.96 18.80
CA SER A 236 -3.08 9.30 17.88
C SER A 236 -3.50 7.88 17.49
N THR A 237 -4.47 7.76 16.60
CA THR A 237 -4.86 6.44 16.08
C THR A 237 -4.14 6.21 14.76
N LEU A 238 -3.26 5.21 14.74
CA LEU A 238 -2.87 4.59 13.48
C LEU A 238 -4.13 3.96 12.88
N VAL A 239 -4.79 4.70 11.99
CA VAL A 239 -5.89 4.17 11.20
C VAL A 239 -5.24 3.39 10.06
N ARG A 240 -5.18 2.05 10.19
CA ARG A 240 -4.77 1.16 9.09
C ARG A 240 -6.00 0.74 8.31
N ALA A 241 -6.23 1.39 7.18
CA ALA A 241 -7.05 0.76 6.15
C ALA A 241 -6.09 -0.10 5.31
N ILE A 242 -6.00 -1.38 5.68
CA ILE A 242 -5.09 -2.34 5.05
C ILE A 242 -5.66 -2.70 3.68
N TRP A 243 -4.97 -2.30 2.63
CA TRP A 243 -5.22 -2.78 1.27
C TRP A 243 -3.89 -2.97 0.59
N PHE A 244 -3.71 -4.16 0.03
CA PHE A 244 -2.65 -4.40 -0.92
C PHE A 244 -3.24 -4.22 -2.31
N LYS A 245 -2.49 -3.57 -3.21
CA LYS A 245 -2.88 -3.31 -4.62
C LYS A 245 -3.38 -4.57 -5.33
N ASP A 246 -2.78 -5.71 -4.99
CA ASP A 246 -3.02 -7.04 -5.55
C ASP A 246 -4.00 -7.89 -4.73
N VAL A 247 -4.80 -7.25 -3.86
CA VAL A 247 -5.85 -7.88 -3.05
C VAL A 247 -7.13 -7.07 -3.17
N ARG A 248 -7.98 -7.41 -4.14
CA ARG A 248 -9.20 -6.65 -4.49
C ARG A 248 -10.37 -7.11 -3.62
N PRO A 249 -11.35 -6.24 -3.28
CA PRO A 249 -12.50 -6.60 -2.43
C PRO A 249 -13.33 -7.81 -2.87
N TYR A 250 -13.27 -8.17 -4.15
CA TYR A 250 -13.99 -9.31 -4.73
C TYR A 250 -13.10 -10.53 -4.98
N ASP A 251 -11.81 -10.49 -4.63
CA ASP A 251 -10.98 -11.69 -4.65
C ASP A 251 -11.44 -12.64 -3.53
N TRP A 252 -11.50 -13.94 -3.81
CA TRP A 252 -12.03 -14.95 -2.88
C TRP A 252 -11.31 -14.99 -1.52
N PHE A 253 -10.05 -14.54 -1.50
CA PHE A 253 -9.18 -14.47 -0.34
C PHE A 253 -9.24 -13.12 0.41
N TYR A 254 -9.94 -12.10 -0.10
CA TYR A 254 -9.90 -10.72 0.41
C TYR A 254 -10.12 -10.64 1.92
N ASP A 255 -11.27 -11.14 2.41
CA ASP A 255 -11.63 -11.03 3.84
C ASP A 255 -10.61 -11.71 4.75
N LYS A 256 -10.04 -12.83 4.29
CA LYS A 256 -9.13 -13.68 5.06
C LYS A 256 -7.75 -13.03 5.12
N VAL A 257 -7.24 -12.56 3.98
CA VAL A 257 -5.99 -11.80 3.93
C VAL A 257 -6.10 -10.52 4.75
N TYR A 258 -7.23 -9.82 4.67
CA TYR A 258 -7.50 -8.62 5.46
C TYR A 258 -7.46 -8.91 6.96
N ASP A 259 -8.20 -9.90 7.46
CA ASP A 259 -8.21 -10.23 8.90
C ASP A 259 -6.84 -10.70 9.39
N MET A 260 -6.17 -11.59 8.64
CA MET A 260 -4.84 -12.09 9.00
C MET A 260 -3.81 -10.95 9.07
N THR A 261 -3.88 -9.98 8.16
CA THR A 261 -3.00 -8.81 8.17
C THR A 261 -3.35 -7.86 9.31
N ARG A 262 -4.64 -7.64 9.58
CA ARG A 262 -5.14 -6.82 10.70
C ARG A 262 -4.67 -7.37 12.05
N ARG A 263 -4.64 -8.69 12.19
CA ARG A 263 -4.14 -9.40 13.38
C ARG A 263 -2.61 -9.43 13.47
N GLY A 264 -1.90 -8.90 12.46
CA GLY A 264 -0.44 -8.88 12.41
C GLY A 264 0.18 -10.26 12.17
N LEU A 265 -0.59 -11.23 11.66
CA LEU A 265 -0.13 -12.60 11.43
C LEU A 265 0.61 -12.76 10.11
N ILE A 266 0.24 -11.95 9.12
CA ILE A 266 0.93 -11.86 7.84
C ILE A 266 1.09 -10.40 7.45
N SER A 267 2.19 -10.06 6.78
CA SER A 267 2.41 -8.74 6.20
C SER A 267 2.56 -8.85 4.68
N GLY A 268 2.42 -7.72 4.00
CA GLY A 268 2.81 -7.64 2.59
C GLY A 268 4.30 -7.85 2.41
N LYS A 269 4.70 -8.17 1.19
CA LYS A 269 6.11 -8.19 0.77
C LYS A 269 6.74 -6.80 0.85
N ASN A 270 5.90 -5.78 0.66
CA ASN A 270 6.21 -4.39 0.96
C ASN A 270 4.93 -3.72 1.52
N SER A 271 4.97 -2.40 1.71
CA SER A 271 3.84 -1.62 2.25
C SER A 271 2.54 -1.72 1.44
N TRP A 272 2.60 -2.23 0.20
CA TRP A 272 1.55 -2.06 -0.81
C TRP A 272 1.20 -3.33 -1.58
N THR A 273 2.07 -4.32 -1.60
CA THR A 273 1.91 -5.58 -2.35
C THR A 273 1.90 -6.75 -1.38
N PHE A 274 0.85 -7.56 -1.44
CA PHE A 274 0.74 -8.79 -0.65
C PHE A 274 1.55 -9.94 -1.27
N GLY A 275 1.59 -9.99 -2.60
CA GLY A 275 2.04 -11.13 -3.38
C GLY A 275 1.00 -12.25 -3.40
N SER A 276 -0.29 -11.94 -3.56
CA SER A 276 -1.40 -12.89 -3.33
C SER A 276 -1.29 -14.18 -4.14
N LEU A 277 -0.84 -14.08 -5.40
CA LEU A 277 -0.65 -15.21 -6.31
C LEU A 277 0.78 -15.74 -6.34
N ASP A 278 1.71 -15.11 -5.61
CA ASP A 278 3.09 -15.59 -5.55
C ASP A 278 3.14 -16.90 -4.75
N SER A 279 3.98 -17.83 -5.19
CA SER A 279 4.31 -19.01 -4.41
C SER A 279 4.94 -18.60 -3.07
N ILE A 280 4.46 -19.20 -1.98
CA ILE A 280 4.98 -18.94 -0.65
C ILE A 280 6.27 -19.75 -0.43
N THR A 281 7.29 -19.13 0.18
CA THR A 281 8.51 -19.86 0.53
C THR A 281 8.35 -20.63 1.84
N ARG A 282 9.21 -21.63 2.06
CA ARG A 282 9.30 -22.38 3.33
C ARG A 282 9.50 -21.47 4.53
N ALA A 283 10.41 -20.49 4.42
CA ALA A 283 10.66 -19.51 5.47
C ALA A 283 9.40 -18.66 5.77
N GLU A 284 8.71 -18.18 4.72
CA GLU A 284 7.49 -17.40 4.88
C GLU A 284 6.37 -18.22 5.56
N ALA A 285 6.20 -19.48 5.18
CA ALA A 285 5.19 -20.37 5.75
C ALA A 285 5.43 -20.62 7.25
N VAL A 286 6.67 -20.91 7.67
CA VAL A 286 6.95 -21.14 9.10
C VAL A 286 6.86 -19.85 9.92
N THR A 287 7.22 -18.70 9.35
CA THR A 287 7.05 -17.40 10.02
C THR A 287 5.58 -17.08 10.25
N LEU A 288 4.72 -17.36 9.27
CA LEU A 288 3.27 -17.21 9.39
C LEU A 288 2.70 -18.05 10.55
N LEU A 289 3.10 -19.33 10.65
CA LEU A 289 2.68 -20.22 11.75
C LEU A 289 3.22 -19.77 13.11
N ALA A 290 4.48 -19.34 13.15
CA ALA A 290 5.10 -18.84 14.37
C ALA A 290 4.40 -17.58 14.88
N ALA A 291 4.07 -16.63 14.00
CA ALA A 291 3.31 -15.44 14.35
C ALA A 291 1.95 -15.81 14.96
N ALA A 292 1.24 -16.77 14.36
CA ALA A 292 -0.04 -17.25 14.88
C ALA A 292 0.06 -17.94 16.24
N SER A 293 1.21 -18.53 16.59
CA SER A 293 1.41 -19.14 17.91
C SER A 293 1.46 -18.14 19.06
N GLY A 294 1.79 -16.86 18.77
CA GLY A 294 2.03 -15.83 19.78
C GLY A 294 3.24 -16.11 20.69
N GLN A 295 4.05 -17.12 20.39
CA GLN A 295 5.22 -17.48 21.21
C GLN A 295 6.42 -16.58 20.89
N ASP A 296 7.25 -16.33 21.91
CA ASP A 296 8.54 -15.68 21.72
C ASP A 296 9.52 -16.62 21.01
N VAL A 297 9.87 -16.27 19.76
CA VAL A 297 10.77 -17.03 18.90
C VAL A 297 12.25 -16.69 19.11
N SER A 298 12.58 -15.61 19.83
CA SER A 298 13.95 -15.09 19.94
C SER A 298 14.94 -16.08 20.57
N LYS A 299 14.44 -17.01 21.38
CA LYS A 299 15.23 -18.07 22.03
C LYS A 299 15.63 -19.22 21.10
N TYR A 300 15.04 -19.33 19.91
CA TYR A 300 15.34 -20.40 18.96
C TYR A 300 16.37 -19.95 17.94
N SER A 301 17.12 -20.87 17.34
CA SER A 301 18.03 -20.56 16.24
C SER A 301 18.17 -21.78 15.32
N ALA A 302 18.15 -21.55 14.01
CA ALA A 302 18.30 -22.56 12.98
C ALA A 302 19.69 -22.56 12.33
N SER A 303 20.47 -21.47 12.45
CA SER A 303 21.79 -21.32 11.83
C SER A 303 22.85 -22.33 12.31
N ALA A 304 22.65 -22.91 13.50
CA ALA A 304 23.48 -24.02 13.99
C ALA A 304 22.99 -25.40 13.52
N MET A 305 21.76 -25.49 13.00
CA MET A 305 21.12 -26.72 12.55
C MET A 305 21.23 -26.91 11.03
N PHE A 306 21.25 -25.80 10.28
CA PHE A 306 21.26 -25.82 8.82
C PHE A 306 22.29 -24.85 8.23
N TYR A 307 23.06 -25.32 7.24
CA TYR A 307 24.15 -24.55 6.63
C TYR A 307 23.65 -23.41 5.72
N ASP A 308 22.42 -23.50 5.26
CA ASP A 308 21.78 -22.55 4.34
C ASP A 308 20.91 -21.50 5.07
N VAL A 309 21.01 -21.44 6.40
CA VAL A 309 20.34 -20.43 7.23
C VAL A 309 21.37 -19.47 7.81
N ASP A 310 21.41 -18.25 7.27
CA ASP A 310 22.26 -17.17 7.81
C ASP A 310 21.77 -16.78 9.23
N PRO A 311 22.66 -16.68 10.24
CA PRO A 311 22.27 -16.28 11.60
C PRO A 311 21.60 -14.91 11.70
N ASN A 312 21.86 -14.00 10.75
CA ASN A 312 21.28 -12.66 10.68
C ASN A 312 20.05 -12.58 9.75
N SER A 313 19.67 -13.68 9.11
CA SER A 313 18.45 -13.73 8.30
C SER A 313 17.21 -13.51 9.18
N TRP A 314 16.22 -12.80 8.63
CA TRP A 314 14.97 -12.54 9.32
C TRP A 314 14.23 -13.84 9.70
N TYR A 315 14.46 -14.94 8.98
CA TYR A 315 13.81 -16.23 9.19
C TYR A 315 14.52 -17.17 10.19
N ASN A 316 15.76 -16.88 10.62
CA ASN A 316 16.56 -17.79 11.45
C ASN A 316 15.81 -18.28 12.71
N HIS A 317 15.25 -17.35 13.48
CA HIS A 317 14.54 -17.67 14.72
C HIS A 317 13.22 -18.41 14.46
N TYR A 318 12.51 -18.05 13.39
CA TYR A 318 11.25 -18.69 13.02
C TYR A 318 11.42 -20.13 12.55
N ILE A 319 12.46 -20.40 11.75
CA ILE A 319 12.82 -21.76 11.35
C ILE A 319 13.23 -22.57 12.58
N GLY A 320 14.06 -22.01 13.45
CA GLY A 320 14.49 -22.67 14.69
C GLY A 320 13.31 -23.05 15.57
N TRP A 321 12.32 -22.16 15.68
CA TRP A 321 11.07 -22.41 16.39
C TRP A 321 10.26 -23.54 15.75
N ALA A 322 10.08 -23.51 14.43
CA ALA A 322 9.27 -24.50 13.71
C ALA A 322 9.88 -25.90 13.83
N VAL A 323 11.20 -26.03 13.68
CA VAL A 323 11.90 -27.30 13.82
C VAL A 323 11.86 -27.81 15.25
N SER A 324 12.11 -26.95 16.24
CA SER A 324 12.11 -27.34 17.66
C SER A 324 10.73 -27.79 18.16
N ASN A 325 9.66 -27.30 17.54
CA ASN A 325 8.29 -27.70 17.86
C ASN A 325 7.76 -28.82 16.95
N GLY A 326 8.57 -29.34 16.01
CA GLY A 326 8.17 -30.42 15.11
C GLY A 326 7.11 -30.02 14.08
N ILE A 327 7.10 -28.75 13.67
CA ILE A 327 6.19 -28.20 12.65
C ILE A 327 6.79 -28.36 11.25
N ALA A 328 8.10 -28.26 11.14
CA ALA A 328 8.83 -28.43 9.89
C ALA A 328 10.14 -29.21 10.13
N ASN A 329 10.64 -29.86 9.08
CA ASN A 329 11.93 -30.55 9.06
C ASN A 329 12.78 -30.02 7.88
N GLY A 330 14.10 -30.12 7.99
CA GLY A 330 14.99 -29.89 6.84
C GLY A 330 14.96 -31.03 5.83
N TYR A 331 15.56 -30.83 4.65
CA TYR A 331 15.59 -31.84 3.59
C TYR A 331 16.59 -32.98 3.82
N GLY A 332 17.36 -32.91 4.91
CA GLY A 332 18.53 -33.75 5.15
C GLY A 332 19.82 -33.05 4.76
N TYR A 333 20.96 -33.69 5.05
CA TYR A 333 22.31 -33.18 4.78
C TYR A 333 22.61 -31.76 5.34
N GLY A 334 21.84 -31.31 6.32
CA GLY A 334 22.00 -30.00 6.94
C GLY A 334 21.39 -28.84 6.15
N ALA A 335 20.48 -29.07 5.20
CA ALA A 335 19.77 -28.00 4.47
C ALA A 335 18.31 -27.84 4.95
N PHE A 336 17.83 -26.60 5.03
CA PHE A 336 16.41 -26.31 5.28
C PHE A 336 15.64 -25.90 4.02
N GLY A 337 16.29 -25.21 3.08
CA GLY A 337 15.69 -24.61 1.89
C GLY A 337 14.78 -23.41 2.19
N PRO A 338 15.26 -22.35 2.90
CA PRO A 338 14.38 -21.26 3.34
C PRO A 338 13.68 -20.50 2.21
N ASN A 339 14.33 -20.39 1.05
CA ASN A 339 13.81 -19.67 -0.11
C ASN A 339 13.06 -20.56 -1.10
N ASP A 340 13.04 -21.89 -0.87
CA ASP A 340 12.31 -22.80 -1.74
C ASP A 340 10.82 -22.61 -1.52
N THR A 341 10.05 -22.69 -2.61
CA THR A 341 8.60 -22.68 -2.55
C THR A 341 8.08 -24.02 -2.01
N ILE A 342 6.88 -24.02 -1.44
CA ILE A 342 6.26 -25.25 -0.93
C ILE A 342 5.03 -25.66 -1.72
N THR A 343 4.86 -26.97 -1.85
CA THR A 343 3.64 -27.55 -2.38
C THR A 343 2.50 -27.44 -1.39
N ARG A 344 1.26 -27.58 -1.89
CA ARG A 344 0.05 -27.56 -1.08
C ARG A 344 0.03 -28.69 -0.04
N GLU A 345 0.53 -29.88 -0.38
CA GLU A 345 0.63 -30.98 0.58
C GLU A 345 1.69 -30.76 1.66
N GLN A 346 2.80 -30.10 1.33
CA GLN A 346 3.79 -29.68 2.33
C GLN A 346 3.21 -28.67 3.31
N LEU A 347 2.48 -27.66 2.79
CA LEU A 347 1.81 -26.67 3.63
C LEU A 347 0.76 -27.33 4.55
N ALA A 348 -0.02 -28.28 4.03
CA ALA A 348 -0.99 -29.03 4.82
C ALA A 348 -0.34 -29.80 5.97
N VAL A 349 0.79 -30.47 5.72
CA VAL A 349 1.54 -31.18 6.77
C VAL A 349 2.06 -30.22 7.85
N MET A 350 2.51 -29.02 7.47
CA MET A 350 2.92 -28.00 8.45
C MET A 350 1.74 -27.52 9.31
N LEU A 351 0.58 -27.25 8.70
CA LEU A 351 -0.64 -26.84 9.40
C LEU A 351 -1.17 -27.93 10.34
N TYR A 352 -1.20 -29.16 9.86
CA TYR A 352 -1.57 -30.33 10.66
C TYR A 352 -0.63 -30.49 11.87
N SER A 353 0.67 -30.37 11.65
CA SER A 353 1.66 -30.44 12.73
C SER A 353 1.48 -29.29 13.73
N TYR A 354 1.20 -28.07 13.24
CA TYR A 354 0.91 -26.91 14.08
C TYR A 354 -0.34 -27.14 14.94
N GLN A 355 -1.44 -27.63 14.35
CA GLN A 355 -2.67 -27.95 15.08
C GLN A 355 -2.39 -28.93 16.23
N ASN A 356 -1.59 -29.96 15.98
CA ASN A 356 -1.37 -31.05 16.93
C ASN A 356 -0.40 -30.63 18.04
N LYS A 357 0.69 -29.96 17.66
CA LYS A 357 1.80 -29.66 18.56
C LYS A 357 1.61 -28.35 19.31
N ILE A 358 1.02 -27.35 18.67
CA ILE A 358 0.85 -26.00 19.22
C ILE A 358 -0.56 -25.79 19.76
N MET A 359 -1.59 -26.05 18.94
CA MET A 359 -2.98 -25.87 19.39
C MET A 359 -3.45 -26.99 20.31
N LYS A 360 -2.75 -28.14 20.33
CA LYS A 360 -3.05 -29.32 21.15
C LYS A 360 -4.49 -29.80 20.99
N LYS A 361 -5.01 -29.72 19.76
CA LYS A 361 -6.32 -30.26 19.44
C LYS A 361 -6.21 -31.75 19.16
N ASP A 362 -7.14 -32.52 19.71
CA ASP A 362 -7.25 -33.95 19.42
C ASP A 362 -7.64 -34.13 17.95
N VAL A 363 -6.73 -34.67 17.16
CA VAL A 363 -7.01 -35.02 15.77
C VAL A 363 -7.82 -36.30 15.72
N VAL A 364 -8.76 -36.36 14.79
CA VAL A 364 -9.44 -37.59 14.40
C VAL A 364 -8.41 -38.57 13.79
N GLU A 365 -7.91 -39.53 14.57
CA GLU A 365 -6.88 -40.50 14.13
C GLU A 365 -7.33 -41.41 12.96
N THR A 366 -8.64 -41.53 12.73
CA THR A 366 -9.22 -42.26 11.58
C THR A 366 -9.88 -41.28 10.64
N VAL A 367 -9.10 -40.79 9.68
CA VAL A 367 -9.64 -39.96 8.60
C VAL A 367 -9.97 -40.86 7.41
N THR A 368 -11.19 -40.77 6.92
CA THR A 368 -11.59 -41.38 5.65
C THR A 368 -10.80 -40.69 4.52
N PRO A 369 -10.13 -41.45 3.63
CA PRO A 369 -9.44 -40.87 2.49
C PRO A 369 -10.36 -39.96 1.68
N SER A 370 -9.81 -38.86 1.18
CA SER A 370 -10.54 -37.96 0.32
C SER A 370 -11.07 -38.64 -0.95
N GLU A 371 -12.32 -38.33 -1.31
CA GLU A 371 -12.94 -38.78 -2.56
C GLU A 371 -12.73 -37.77 -3.70
N MET A 372 -11.85 -36.78 -3.50
CA MET A 372 -11.55 -35.78 -4.53
C MET A 372 -10.90 -36.42 -5.76
N PRO A 373 -11.13 -35.87 -6.97
CA PRO A 373 -10.71 -36.50 -8.23
C PRO A 373 -9.22 -36.78 -8.38
N ASP A 374 -8.37 -36.06 -7.65
CA ASP A 374 -6.91 -36.12 -7.68
C ASP A 374 -6.30 -36.51 -6.32
N ALA A 375 -7.09 -37.16 -5.45
CA ALA A 375 -6.62 -37.64 -4.16
C ALA A 375 -5.52 -38.72 -4.28
N ASP A 376 -5.46 -39.43 -5.40
CA ASP A 376 -4.41 -40.41 -5.71
C ASP A 376 -3.04 -39.78 -5.99
N GLN A 377 -2.97 -38.46 -6.15
CA GLN A 377 -1.72 -37.71 -6.32
C GLN A 377 -1.11 -37.24 -4.99
N ILE A 378 -1.83 -37.44 -3.87
CA ILE A 378 -1.30 -37.12 -2.55
C ILE A 378 -0.15 -38.08 -2.24
N SER A 379 0.99 -37.53 -1.84
CA SER A 379 2.11 -38.36 -1.42
C SER A 379 1.77 -39.14 -0.14
N ASP A 380 2.21 -40.40 -0.04
CA ASP A 380 1.97 -41.27 1.13
C ASP A 380 2.27 -40.58 2.48
N TRP A 381 3.33 -39.78 2.53
CA TRP A 381 3.75 -39.07 3.75
C TRP A 381 2.84 -37.89 4.13
N ALA A 382 2.04 -37.39 3.19
CA ALA A 382 1.12 -36.28 3.38
C ALA A 382 -0.34 -36.72 3.58
N GLN A 383 -0.66 -37.99 3.28
CA GLN A 383 -2.03 -38.52 3.23
C GLN A 383 -2.86 -38.15 4.47
N THR A 384 -2.37 -38.49 5.66
CA THR A 384 -3.10 -38.20 6.92
C THR A 384 -3.35 -36.71 7.12
N ALA A 385 -2.36 -35.86 6.85
CA ALA A 385 -2.52 -34.41 7.03
C ALA A 385 -3.50 -33.83 6.01
N MET A 386 -3.39 -34.24 4.75
CA MET A 386 -4.29 -33.79 3.69
C MET A 386 -5.73 -34.18 3.98
N ASP A 387 -5.98 -35.45 4.33
CA ASP A 387 -7.30 -35.93 4.67
C ASP A 387 -7.88 -35.18 5.88
N ALA A 388 -7.09 -34.96 6.93
CA ALA A 388 -7.52 -34.22 8.12
C ALA A 388 -7.89 -32.76 7.78
N MET A 389 -7.00 -32.05 7.09
CA MET A 389 -7.23 -30.65 6.73
C MET A 389 -8.42 -30.48 5.77
N MET A 390 -8.68 -31.45 4.89
CA MET A 390 -9.88 -31.45 4.05
C MET A 390 -11.15 -31.70 4.85
N ARG A 391 -11.15 -32.72 5.73
CA ARG A 391 -12.31 -33.05 6.59
C ARG A 391 -12.74 -31.88 7.46
N GLU A 392 -11.77 -31.09 7.93
CA GLU A 392 -12.01 -29.93 8.78
C GLU A 392 -12.36 -28.65 8.00
N GLY A 393 -12.39 -28.70 6.66
CA GLY A 393 -12.68 -27.55 5.81
C GLY A 393 -11.55 -26.51 5.76
N ILE A 394 -10.35 -26.86 6.24
CA ILE A 394 -9.16 -26.02 6.14
C ILE A 394 -8.67 -25.96 4.69
N ILE A 395 -8.76 -27.09 3.97
CA ILE A 395 -8.52 -27.20 2.53
C ILE A 395 -9.86 -27.45 1.84
N SER A 396 -10.23 -26.55 0.93
CA SER A 396 -11.47 -26.65 0.14
C SER A 396 -11.25 -27.11 -1.30
N GLY A 397 -10.00 -27.26 -1.75
CA GLY A 397 -9.65 -27.45 -3.15
C GLY A 397 -9.78 -26.17 -4.00
N ASP A 398 -9.29 -26.26 -5.23
CA ASP A 398 -9.32 -25.19 -6.23
C ASP A 398 -10.24 -25.61 -7.39
N LEU A 399 -11.16 -24.73 -7.79
CA LEU A 399 -12.06 -24.97 -8.92
C LEU A 399 -11.29 -24.84 -10.24
N GLY A 400 -11.19 -25.93 -11.00
CA GLY A 400 -10.61 -25.96 -12.33
C GLY A 400 -11.48 -25.25 -13.37
N GLN A 401 -10.89 -24.98 -14.56
CA GLN A 401 -11.62 -24.38 -15.69
C GLN A 401 -12.72 -25.29 -16.25
N ASP A 402 -12.69 -26.57 -15.90
CA ASP A 402 -13.64 -27.61 -16.25
C ASP A 402 -14.75 -27.79 -15.19
N ASP A 403 -14.89 -26.83 -14.27
CA ASP A 403 -15.83 -26.85 -13.15
C ASP A 403 -15.63 -28.01 -12.17
N VAL A 404 -14.45 -28.66 -12.19
CA VAL A 404 -14.09 -29.73 -11.27
C VAL A 404 -13.16 -29.18 -10.17
N VAL A 405 -13.57 -29.37 -8.91
CA VAL A 405 -12.74 -29.01 -7.76
C VAL A 405 -11.67 -30.07 -7.55
N ARG A 406 -10.41 -29.63 -7.42
CA ARG A 406 -9.24 -30.49 -7.22
C ARG A 406 -8.43 -30.04 -6.02
N ILE A 407 -7.71 -30.97 -5.42
CA ILE A 407 -6.80 -30.68 -4.30
C ILE A 407 -5.54 -29.98 -4.82
N ASN A 408 -5.00 -30.44 -5.94
CA ASN A 408 -3.71 -30.11 -6.53
C ASN A 408 -2.56 -30.29 -5.51
N PRO A 409 -2.36 -31.47 -4.90
CA PRO A 409 -1.49 -31.63 -3.73
C PRO A 409 -0.03 -31.25 -4.01
N GLN A 410 0.45 -31.53 -5.22
CA GLN A 410 1.83 -31.27 -5.65
C GLN A 410 2.04 -29.89 -6.29
N ALA A 411 1.00 -29.08 -6.45
CA ALA A 411 1.14 -27.72 -6.96
C ALA A 411 1.71 -26.78 -5.89
N GLU A 412 2.46 -25.76 -6.30
CA GLU A 412 2.98 -24.72 -5.41
C GLU A 412 1.82 -23.97 -4.72
N ALA A 413 1.90 -23.83 -3.40
CA ALA A 413 0.94 -23.07 -2.62
C ALA A 413 1.19 -21.57 -2.79
N THR A 414 0.14 -20.80 -3.04
CA THR A 414 0.25 -19.34 -3.07
C THR A 414 0.20 -18.73 -1.66
N ARG A 415 0.71 -17.52 -1.50
CA ARG A 415 0.62 -16.76 -0.24
C ARG A 415 -0.83 -16.53 0.19
N ALA A 416 -1.76 -16.28 -0.74
CA ALA A 416 -3.17 -16.18 -0.43
C ALA A 416 -3.77 -17.51 0.06
N GLN A 417 -3.39 -18.64 -0.55
CA GLN A 417 -3.81 -19.96 -0.10
C GLN A 417 -3.30 -20.25 1.31
N ALA A 418 -2.02 -19.96 1.60
CA ALA A 418 -1.46 -20.12 2.94
C ALA A 418 -2.16 -19.27 4.00
N ALA A 419 -2.44 -17.99 3.69
CA ALA A 419 -3.20 -17.11 4.58
C ALA A 419 -4.62 -17.64 4.84
N CYS A 420 -5.31 -18.11 3.79
CA CYS A 420 -6.66 -18.65 3.92
C CYS A 420 -6.70 -19.95 4.72
N MET A 421 -5.79 -20.89 4.45
CA MET A 421 -5.73 -22.16 5.16
C MET A 421 -5.44 -21.94 6.65
N LEU A 422 -4.49 -21.06 6.99
CA LEU A 422 -4.25 -20.72 8.40
C LEU A 422 -5.44 -19.98 9.02
N TYR A 423 -6.08 -19.06 8.30
CA TYR A 423 -7.30 -18.41 8.79
C TYR A 423 -8.38 -19.42 9.17
N GLN A 424 -8.65 -20.40 8.30
CA GLN A 424 -9.62 -21.47 8.57
C GLN A 424 -9.22 -22.30 9.78
N LEU A 425 -7.94 -22.70 9.88
CA LEU A 425 -7.44 -23.44 11.03
C LEU A 425 -7.64 -22.68 12.34
N LEU A 426 -7.35 -21.38 12.36
CA LEU A 426 -7.52 -20.51 13.53
C LEU A 426 -9.00 -20.25 13.84
N ALA A 427 -9.91 -20.32 12.87
CA ALA A 427 -11.34 -20.18 13.09
C ALA A 427 -11.94 -21.38 13.84
N LEU A 428 -11.24 -22.53 13.86
CA LEU A 428 -11.64 -23.67 14.69
C LEU A 428 -11.36 -23.42 16.17
N ALA A 429 -10.38 -22.56 16.50
CA ALA A 429 -9.70 -22.45 17.81
C ALA A 429 -10.61 -22.10 18.99
#